data_AF-A0A0R3S7A3-F1
#
_entry.id   AF-A0A0R3S7A3-F1
#
_cell.length_a   1.000
_cell.length_b   1.000
_cell.length_c   1.000
_cell.angle_alpha   90.00
_cell.angle_beta   90.00
_cell.angle_gamma   90.00
#
_symmetry.space_group_name_H-M   'P 1'
#
loop_
_entity.id
_entity.type
_entity.pdbx_description
1 polymer ?
#
loop_
_entity_poly.entity_id
_entity_poly.type
_entity_poly.pdbx_seq_one_letter_code
_entity_poly.pdbx_strand_id
1 'polypeptide(L)'
;MDNDISTACCSSEIPSLKFISTRYVALLLFQTNVHWRKLDEVIQIIQRWLYKATLPTLIKKQLQSGLRDVYREIERWNEKHAKLFDEERKDETDGRLRQRIHRSNHLRLFYGSIIWKYNKYEIDDRKTALTIIGKDCTDWPQMQFQLACAYAIYHLLNERNFDRIRLKAFAKKLSGHCLYDFWFELLENAHAWEKMFNSDNLAPKQTLSLAFQFAIVHGYYELVTFIWNNITDPQREFIGLLQWRKVCFKARDREVLHFLCERLCTINAKSLARITWNTFYQTLQNSLQEDNRFREDGMHKLAFLLENTCPRLRSSMLSMENYRAVTDAFRYNQTELFALFLDYLEPEQLQLTRECIDRIYDRKKSEASRKQFRILLRRQQTFV
;
A
#
# COMPACT_ATOMS: atom_id res chain seq x y z
N MET A 1 -20.00 -22.71 -2.95
CA MET A 1 -19.43 -24.03 -2.68
C MET A 1 -18.36 -24.17 -3.75
N ASP A 2 -17.08 -23.89 -3.49
CA ASP A 2 -16.27 -24.27 -2.34
C ASP A 2 -15.43 -23.12 -1.76
N ASN A 3 -15.30 -23.14 -0.44
CA ASN A 3 -14.41 -22.29 0.35
C ASN A 3 -13.07 -23.01 0.50
N ASP A 4 -12.11 -22.73 -0.38
CA ASP A 4 -10.71 -23.00 -0.10
C ASP A 4 -10.06 -21.73 0.45
N ILE A 5 -10.22 -21.56 1.76
CA ILE A 5 -9.43 -20.63 2.56
C ILE A 5 -8.03 -21.23 2.62
N SER A 6 -7.15 -20.81 1.72
CA SER A 6 -5.73 -21.04 1.92
C SER A 6 -5.27 -20.19 3.10
N THR A 7 -5.06 -20.87 4.22
CA THR A 7 -4.31 -20.39 5.38
C THR A 7 -2.89 -20.05 4.94
N ALA A 8 -2.64 -18.79 4.61
CA ALA A 8 -1.32 -18.19 4.59
C ALA A 8 -1.18 -17.30 5.83
N CYS A 9 -0.13 -17.57 6.59
CA CYS A 9 0.16 -17.09 7.94
C CYS A 9 0.21 -15.56 8.06
N CYS A 10 -0.93 -14.94 8.38
CA CYS A 10 -0.98 -13.65 9.05
C CYS A 10 -1.17 -13.95 10.53
N SER A 11 -0.30 -13.41 11.39
CA SER A 11 -0.46 -13.48 12.84
C SER A 11 -1.91 -13.13 13.22
N SER A 12 -2.66 -14.14 13.64
CA SER A 12 -3.97 -14.00 14.30
C SER A 12 -3.77 -13.51 15.73
N GLU A 13 -2.91 -12.51 15.91
CA GLU A 13 -2.72 -11.86 17.19
C GLU A 13 -4.01 -11.13 17.52
N ILE A 14 -4.70 -11.64 18.55
CA ILE A 14 -5.82 -10.94 19.18
C ILE A 14 -5.27 -9.56 19.58
N PRO A 15 -5.80 -8.46 19.02
CA PRO A 15 -5.26 -7.14 19.30
C PRO A 15 -5.36 -6.84 20.79
N SER A 16 -4.30 -6.27 21.37
CA SER A 16 -4.32 -5.91 22.78
C SER A 16 -5.47 -4.95 23.11
N LEU A 17 -6.03 -5.04 24.32
CA LEU A 17 -7.06 -4.11 24.79
C LEU A 17 -6.61 -2.64 24.65
N LYS A 18 -5.32 -2.39 24.86
CA LYS A 18 -4.68 -1.09 24.64
C LYS A 18 -4.85 -0.63 23.19
N PHE A 19 -4.58 -1.49 22.21
CA PHE A 19 -4.75 -1.17 20.80
C PHE A 19 -6.23 -0.88 20.47
N ILE A 20 -7.14 -1.76 20.89
CA ILE A 20 -8.58 -1.63 20.63
C ILE A 20 -9.11 -0.30 21.19
N SER A 21 -8.76 0.02 22.44
CA SER A 21 -9.21 1.24 23.11
C SER A 21 -8.62 2.49 22.46
N THR A 22 -7.32 2.48 22.15
CA THR A 22 -6.64 3.60 21.48
C THR A 22 -7.27 3.86 20.11
N ARG A 23 -7.53 2.80 19.34
CA ARG A 23 -8.16 2.87 18.01
C ARG A 23 -9.56 3.44 18.08
N TYR A 24 -10.38 2.95 18.99
CA TYR A 24 -11.74 3.45 19.16
C TYR A 24 -11.76 4.95 19.43
N VAL A 25 -10.95 5.42 20.39
CA VAL A 25 -10.88 6.85 20.74
C VAL A 25 -10.32 7.69 19.59
N ALA A 26 -9.25 7.22 18.92
CA ALA A 26 -8.64 7.94 17.81
C ALA A 26 -9.62 8.11 16.63
N LEU A 27 -10.35 7.05 16.26
CA LEU A 27 -11.35 7.10 15.20
C LEU A 27 -12.53 8.00 15.57
N LEU A 28 -13.01 7.92 16.81
CA LEU A 28 -14.10 8.78 17.29
C LEU A 28 -13.70 10.27 17.26
N LEU A 29 -12.49 10.60 17.72
CA LEU A 29 -11.97 11.97 17.67
C LEU A 29 -11.85 12.48 16.24
N PHE A 30 -11.41 11.63 15.31
CA PHE A 30 -11.36 11.98 13.90
C PHE A 30 -12.77 12.22 13.33
N GLN A 31 -13.68 11.24 13.45
CA GLN A 31 -15.03 11.29 12.89
C GLN A 31 -15.85 12.48 13.40
N THR A 32 -15.70 12.84 14.68
CA THR A 32 -16.40 13.99 15.28
C THR A 32 -15.87 15.35 14.80
N ASN A 33 -14.65 15.41 14.25
CA ASN A 33 -14.03 16.66 13.83
C ASN A 33 -13.91 16.82 12.32
N VAL A 34 -14.07 15.72 11.56
CA VAL A 34 -13.66 15.68 10.15
C VAL A 34 -14.56 16.50 9.23
N HIS A 35 -15.89 16.36 9.30
CA HIS A 35 -16.89 17.08 8.49
C HIS A 35 -16.38 17.46 7.07
N TRP A 36 -16.68 18.67 6.60
CA TRP A 36 -16.20 19.22 5.32
C TRP A 36 -14.81 19.89 5.43
N ARG A 37 -14.10 19.70 6.54
CA ARG A 37 -12.85 20.41 6.86
C ARG A 37 -11.68 19.79 6.12
N LYS A 38 -10.60 20.57 5.98
CA LYS A 38 -9.34 20.02 5.47
C LYS A 38 -8.69 19.15 6.55
N LEU A 39 -7.97 18.11 6.13
CA LEU A 39 -7.28 17.22 7.07
C LEU A 39 -6.35 17.99 8.02
N ASP A 40 -5.59 18.96 7.51
CA ASP A 40 -4.68 19.79 8.32
C ASP A 40 -5.42 20.57 9.42
N GLU A 41 -6.62 21.07 9.12
CA GLU A 41 -7.45 21.79 10.10
C GLU A 41 -7.92 20.83 11.20
N VAL A 42 -8.37 19.63 10.81
CA VAL A 42 -8.79 18.57 11.74
C VAL A 42 -7.63 18.19 12.66
N ILE A 43 -6.44 17.96 12.10
CA ILE A 43 -5.22 17.65 12.85
C ILE A 43 -4.92 18.74 13.87
N GLN A 44 -4.93 20.02 13.46
CA GLN A 44 -4.66 21.14 14.36
C GLN A 44 -5.69 21.25 15.49
N ILE A 45 -6.98 21.05 15.20
CA ILE A 45 -8.04 21.10 16.21
C ILE A 45 -7.84 20.01 17.26
N ILE A 46 -7.63 18.76 16.82
CA ILE A 46 -7.46 17.61 17.72
C ILE A 46 -6.16 17.76 18.53
N GLN A 47 -5.07 18.24 17.92
CA GLN A 47 -3.80 18.49 18.62
C GLN A 47 -3.96 19.57 19.70
N ARG A 48 -4.64 20.69 19.40
CA ARG A 48 -4.93 21.75 20.38
C ARG A 48 -5.78 21.22 21.52
N TRP A 49 -6.78 20.39 21.23
CA TRP A 49 -7.61 19.75 22.24
C TRP A 49 -6.81 18.81 23.14
N LEU A 50 -5.99 17.91 22.56
CA LEU A 50 -5.12 17.00 23.31
C LEU A 50 -4.11 17.73 24.19
N TYR A 51 -3.59 18.87 23.72
CA TYR A 51 -2.70 19.71 24.51
C TYR A 51 -3.41 20.23 25.76
N LYS A 52 -4.62 20.79 25.61
CA LYS A 52 -5.43 21.35 26.69
C LYS A 52 -6.07 20.32 27.62
N ALA A 53 -6.31 19.10 27.15
CA ALA A 53 -6.95 18.05 27.94
C ALA A 53 -6.11 17.66 29.16
N THR A 54 -6.75 17.51 30.32
CA THR A 54 -6.13 17.04 31.56
C THR A 54 -6.00 15.51 31.56
N LEU A 55 -5.18 14.99 30.64
CA LEU A 55 -4.90 13.56 30.50
C LEU A 55 -3.45 13.25 30.95
N PRO A 56 -3.21 12.08 31.57
CA PRO A 56 -1.85 11.59 31.83
C PRO A 56 -0.99 11.58 30.56
N THR A 57 0.29 11.94 30.69
CA THR A 57 1.24 12.04 29.57
C THR A 57 1.34 10.76 28.75
N LEU A 58 1.28 9.60 29.42
CA LEU A 58 1.31 8.30 28.76
C LEU A 58 0.10 8.10 27.83
N ILE A 59 -1.10 8.49 28.29
CA ILE A 59 -2.33 8.39 27.50
C ILE A 59 -2.29 9.37 26.33
N LYS A 60 -1.80 10.60 26.53
CA LYS A 60 -1.60 11.57 25.44
C LYS A 60 -0.70 11.01 24.34
N LYS A 61 0.44 10.40 24.71
CA LYS A 61 1.35 9.77 23.74
C LYS A 61 0.70 8.61 22.99
N GLN A 62 -0.07 7.77 23.68
CA GLN A 62 -0.79 6.66 23.05
C GLN A 62 -1.83 7.16 22.03
N LEU A 63 -2.64 8.15 22.41
CA LEU A 63 -3.63 8.75 21.52
C LEU A 63 -2.98 9.45 20.32
N GLN A 64 -1.86 10.14 20.54
CA GLN A 64 -1.08 10.75 19.45
C GLN A 64 -0.57 9.71 18.46
N SER A 65 -0.15 8.53 18.93
CA SER A 65 0.23 7.42 18.06
C SER A 65 -0.96 6.93 17.24
N GLY A 66 -2.09 6.63 17.89
CA GLY A 66 -3.29 6.15 17.19
C GLY A 66 -3.84 7.15 16.18
N LEU A 67 -3.86 8.44 16.53
CA LEU A 67 -4.27 9.51 15.59
C LEU A 67 -3.30 9.64 14.42
N ARG A 68 -2.00 9.47 14.63
CA ARG A 68 -1.02 9.48 13.54
C ARG A 68 -1.31 8.37 12.53
N ASP A 69 -1.67 7.18 13.00
CA ASP A 69 -2.04 6.06 12.12
C ASP A 69 -3.34 6.36 11.34
N VAL A 70 -4.34 6.96 12.00
CA VAL A 70 -5.56 7.44 11.32
C VAL A 70 -5.24 8.47 10.24
N TYR A 71 -4.43 9.49 10.55
CA TYR A 71 -4.10 10.55 9.59
C TYR A 71 -3.32 10.02 8.39
N ARG A 72 -2.33 9.16 8.62
CA ARG A 72 -1.56 8.50 7.55
C ARG A 72 -2.47 7.72 6.60
N GLU A 73 -3.44 6.99 7.14
CA GLU A 73 -4.35 6.19 6.31
C GLU A 73 -5.32 7.08 5.50
N ILE A 74 -5.77 8.20 6.08
CA ILE A 74 -6.58 9.21 5.38
C ILE A 74 -5.77 9.93 4.29
N GLU A 75 -4.52 10.29 4.56
CA GLU A 75 -3.60 10.84 3.56
C GLU A 75 -3.41 9.86 2.40
N ARG A 76 -3.13 8.59 2.69
CA ARG A 76 -3.03 7.53 1.68
C ARG A 76 -4.31 7.42 0.85
N TRP A 77 -5.48 7.47 1.48
CA TRP A 77 -6.76 7.43 0.79
C TRP A 77 -6.97 8.65 -0.11
N ASN A 78 -6.67 9.86 0.38
CA ASN A 78 -6.75 11.10 -0.39
C ASN A 78 -5.83 11.06 -1.61
N GLU A 79 -4.57 10.68 -1.41
CA GLU A 79 -3.57 10.61 -2.48
C GLU A 79 -3.97 9.58 -3.56
N LYS A 80 -4.48 8.41 -3.15
CA LYS A 80 -4.98 7.37 -4.06
C LYS A 80 -6.12 7.89 -4.93
N HIS A 81 -7.14 8.48 -4.32
CA HIS A 81 -8.34 8.94 -5.05
C HIS A 81 -8.13 10.26 -5.77
N ALA A 82 -7.17 11.09 -5.36
CA ALA A 82 -6.82 12.31 -6.08
C ALA A 82 -6.39 12.00 -7.52
N LYS A 83 -5.83 10.81 -7.76
CA LYS A 83 -5.39 10.35 -9.08
C LYS A 83 -6.53 10.01 -10.03
N LEU A 84 -7.78 9.97 -9.55
CA LEU A 84 -8.94 9.82 -10.43
C LEU A 84 -9.30 11.13 -11.15
N PHE A 85 -8.78 12.26 -10.68
CA PHE A 85 -9.04 13.57 -11.27
C PHE A 85 -7.82 14.00 -12.06
N ASP A 86 -8.03 14.35 -13.33
CA ASP A 86 -7.00 15.06 -14.07
C ASP A 86 -6.73 16.41 -13.40
N GLU A 87 -5.46 16.68 -13.10
CA GLU A 87 -5.03 18.04 -12.86
C GLU A 87 -5.10 18.74 -14.23
N GLU A 88 -6.05 19.67 -14.39
CA GLU A 88 -6.05 20.58 -15.53
C GLU A 88 -4.62 21.13 -15.64
N ARG A 89 -3.92 20.80 -16.73
CA ARG A 89 -2.59 21.35 -17.00
C ARG A 89 -2.71 22.85 -16.79
N LYS A 90 -1.87 23.41 -15.92
CA LYS A 90 -1.77 24.86 -15.78
C LYS A 90 -1.41 25.39 -17.17
N ASP A 91 -2.38 25.94 -17.89
CA ASP A 91 -2.08 26.86 -18.96
C ASP A 91 -1.45 28.07 -18.26
N GLU A 92 -0.12 28.09 -18.22
CA GLU A 92 0.70 29.15 -17.61
C GLU A 92 0.51 30.52 -18.29
N THR A 93 -0.35 30.60 -19.31
CA THR A 93 -0.62 31.78 -20.11
C THR A 93 -1.75 32.68 -19.61
N ASP A 94 -2.60 32.23 -18.68
CA ASP A 94 -3.72 33.06 -18.23
C ASP A 94 -3.48 33.62 -16.82
N GLY A 95 -2.97 34.87 -16.77
CA GLY A 95 -2.64 35.66 -15.59
C GLY A 95 -3.83 36.01 -14.67
N ARG A 96 -4.91 35.23 -14.71
CA ARG A 96 -6.04 35.26 -13.79
C ARG A 96 -6.09 33.95 -13.02
N LEU A 97 -5.17 33.81 -12.06
CA LEU A 97 -5.21 32.81 -11.00
C LEU A 97 -6.47 33.01 -10.12
N ARG A 98 -7.65 32.71 -10.66
CA ARG A 98 -8.73 32.19 -9.81
C ARG A 98 -8.17 30.88 -9.28
N GLN A 99 -7.89 30.83 -7.98
CA GLN A 99 -7.57 29.60 -7.26
C GLN A 99 -8.74 28.62 -7.45
N ARG A 100 -8.77 27.91 -8.59
CA ARG A 100 -9.72 26.83 -8.81
C ARG A 100 -9.36 25.79 -7.78
N ILE A 101 -10.30 25.54 -6.88
CA ILE A 101 -10.21 24.50 -5.86
C ILE A 101 -9.84 23.20 -6.59
N HIS A 102 -8.69 22.59 -6.24
CA HIS A 102 -8.30 21.29 -6.81
C HIS A 102 -9.48 20.32 -6.70
N ARG A 103 -9.84 19.63 -7.78
CA ARG A 103 -10.99 18.71 -7.82
C ARG A 103 -10.88 17.61 -6.77
N SER A 104 -9.66 17.21 -6.41
CA SER A 104 -9.37 16.30 -5.29
C SER A 104 -9.83 16.82 -3.92
N ASN A 105 -10.03 18.13 -3.74
CA ASN A 105 -10.60 18.67 -2.49
C ASN A 105 -12.04 18.23 -2.26
N HIS A 106 -12.75 17.74 -3.28
CA HIS A 106 -14.07 17.15 -3.10
C HIS A 106 -14.01 15.81 -2.35
N LEU A 107 -12.83 15.18 -2.23
CA LEU A 107 -12.69 13.94 -1.48
C LEU A 107 -13.02 14.11 0.00
N ARG A 108 -12.84 15.32 0.57
CA ARG A 108 -13.21 15.62 1.96
C ARG A 108 -14.72 15.51 2.21
N LEU A 109 -15.53 15.60 1.17
CA LEU A 109 -16.98 15.43 1.26
C LEU A 109 -17.35 14.00 1.71
N PHE A 110 -16.47 13.04 1.48
CA PHE A 110 -16.73 11.61 1.72
C PHE A 110 -16.10 11.07 3.01
N TYR A 111 -15.44 11.91 3.81
CA TYR A 111 -14.80 11.46 5.05
C TYR A 111 -15.78 10.82 6.04
N GLY A 112 -17.04 11.28 6.06
CA GLY A 112 -18.10 10.68 6.87
C GLY A 112 -18.51 9.27 6.43
N SER A 113 -18.21 8.89 5.18
CA SER A 113 -18.58 7.61 4.58
C SER A 113 -17.45 6.59 4.56
N ILE A 114 -16.30 6.94 5.15
CA ILE A 114 -15.14 6.05 5.26
C ILE A 114 -15.46 4.87 6.18
N ILE A 115 -15.23 3.66 5.67
CA ILE A 115 -15.41 2.43 6.41
C ILE A 115 -14.04 1.85 6.74
N TRP A 116 -13.79 1.63 8.04
CA TRP A 116 -12.55 1.06 8.54
C TRP A 116 -12.64 -0.46 8.65
N LYS A 117 -11.57 -1.17 8.29
CA LYS A 117 -11.44 -2.61 8.50
C LYS A 117 -11.46 -2.93 9.99
N TYR A 118 -12.02 -4.09 10.33
CA TYR A 118 -12.13 -4.54 11.72
C TYR A 118 -10.74 -4.66 12.36
N ASN A 119 -10.57 -4.08 13.55
CA ASN A 119 -9.33 -4.12 14.32
C ASN A 119 -8.04 -3.69 13.58
N LYS A 120 -8.16 -2.83 12.56
CA LYS A 120 -7.02 -2.26 11.82
C LYS A 120 -7.18 -0.76 11.61
N TYR A 121 -6.08 -0.02 11.56
CA TYR A 121 -6.05 1.37 11.06
C TYR A 121 -5.92 1.35 9.53
N GLU A 122 -6.88 0.72 8.88
CA GLU A 122 -6.89 0.52 7.43
C GLU A 122 -8.30 0.75 6.92
N ILE A 123 -8.44 1.48 5.82
CA ILE A 123 -9.72 1.74 5.19
C ILE A 123 -10.10 0.55 4.31
N ASP A 124 -11.35 0.12 4.40
CA ASP A 124 -11.94 -0.80 3.43
C ASP A 124 -12.32 -0.01 2.18
N ASP A 125 -11.36 0.11 1.26
CA ASP A 125 -11.45 0.97 0.08
C ASP A 125 -12.67 0.64 -0.79
N ARG A 126 -12.89 -0.64 -1.10
CA ARG A 126 -14.03 -1.09 -1.92
C ARG A 126 -15.36 -0.84 -1.23
N LYS A 127 -15.47 -1.19 0.05
CA LYS A 127 -16.73 -0.99 0.78
C LYS A 127 -17.03 0.49 0.98
N THR A 128 -15.99 1.30 1.20
CA THR A 128 -16.08 2.77 1.22
C THR A 128 -16.56 3.29 -0.13
N ALA A 129 -15.97 2.86 -1.24
CA ALA A 129 -16.40 3.27 -2.58
C ALA A 129 -17.86 2.90 -2.88
N LEU A 130 -18.28 1.67 -2.58
CA LEU A 130 -19.68 1.25 -2.71
C LEU A 130 -20.63 2.10 -1.86
N THR A 131 -20.22 2.46 -0.65
CA THR A 131 -21.01 3.32 0.24
C THR A 131 -21.13 4.74 -0.32
N ILE A 132 -20.03 5.31 -0.81
CA ILE A 132 -20.02 6.64 -1.43
C ILE A 132 -20.92 6.66 -2.67
N ILE A 133 -20.80 5.65 -3.55
CA ILE A 133 -21.64 5.52 -4.74
C ILE A 133 -23.13 5.48 -4.35
N GLY A 134 -23.50 4.64 -3.39
CA GLY A 134 -24.88 4.40 -3.02
C GLY A 134 -25.52 5.51 -2.18
N LYS A 135 -24.74 6.22 -1.36
CA LYS A 135 -25.27 7.22 -0.41
C LYS A 135 -25.00 8.66 -0.82
N ASP A 136 -23.78 8.96 -1.27
CA ASP A 136 -23.31 10.35 -1.40
C ASP A 136 -23.24 10.83 -2.86
N CYS A 137 -23.27 9.91 -3.82
CA CYS A 137 -23.09 10.23 -5.24
C CYS A 137 -24.34 9.99 -6.09
N THR A 138 -25.53 9.83 -5.52
CA THR A 138 -26.78 9.53 -6.26
C THR A 138 -27.01 10.48 -7.44
N ASP A 139 -26.75 11.78 -7.23
CA ASP A 139 -26.92 12.84 -8.23
C ASP A 139 -25.62 13.23 -8.96
N TRP A 140 -24.56 12.42 -8.80
CA TRP A 140 -23.27 12.66 -9.46
C TRP A 140 -22.82 11.44 -10.30
N PRO A 141 -23.45 11.20 -11.48
CA PRO A 141 -23.17 10.03 -12.32
C PRO A 141 -21.69 9.90 -12.75
N GLN A 142 -21.00 11.02 -12.96
CA GLN A 142 -19.58 10.98 -13.31
C GLN A 142 -18.73 10.42 -12.17
N MET A 143 -18.97 10.82 -10.92
CA MET A 143 -18.22 10.29 -9.77
C MET A 143 -18.55 8.81 -9.53
N GLN A 144 -19.81 8.40 -9.72
CA GLN A 144 -20.20 6.99 -9.69
C GLN A 144 -19.41 6.18 -10.73
N PHE A 145 -19.33 6.68 -11.97
CA PHE A 145 -18.57 6.04 -13.05
C PHE A 145 -17.08 5.94 -12.70
N GLN A 146 -16.47 7.04 -12.26
CA GLN A 146 -15.04 7.08 -11.92
C GLN A 146 -14.68 6.08 -10.81
N LEU A 147 -15.48 6.00 -9.74
CA LEU A 147 -15.30 5.02 -8.67
C LEU A 147 -15.56 3.59 -9.15
N ALA A 148 -16.61 3.36 -9.95
CA ALA A 148 -16.90 2.05 -10.50
C ALA A 148 -15.76 1.54 -11.40
N CYS A 149 -15.18 2.40 -12.22
CA CYS A 149 -13.98 2.11 -13.02
C CYS A 149 -12.77 1.75 -12.14
N ALA A 150 -12.49 2.58 -11.13
CA ALA A 150 -11.31 2.42 -10.27
C ALA A 150 -11.36 1.12 -9.45
N TYR A 151 -12.55 0.72 -9.01
CA TYR A 151 -12.79 -0.46 -8.18
C TYR A 151 -13.33 -1.66 -8.98
N ALA A 152 -13.26 -1.61 -10.32
CA ALA A 152 -13.76 -2.65 -11.22
C ALA A 152 -15.16 -3.19 -10.85
N ILE A 153 -16.08 -2.28 -10.49
CA ILE A 153 -17.44 -2.62 -10.05
C ILE A 153 -18.31 -2.90 -11.28
N TYR A 154 -18.05 -4.04 -11.94
CA TYR A 154 -18.61 -4.36 -13.25
C TYR A 154 -20.14 -4.31 -13.31
N HIS A 155 -20.83 -4.76 -12.26
CA HIS A 155 -22.30 -4.73 -12.23
C HIS A 155 -22.87 -3.29 -12.24
N LEU A 156 -22.07 -2.29 -11.88
CA LEU A 156 -22.42 -0.88 -12.02
C LEU A 156 -22.05 -0.33 -13.41
N LEU A 157 -21.05 -0.89 -14.08
CA LEU A 157 -20.56 -0.51 -15.41
C LEU A 157 -21.35 -1.19 -16.54
N ASN A 158 -22.69 -1.20 -16.46
CA ASN A 158 -23.55 -1.79 -17.49
C ASN A 158 -24.38 -0.72 -18.21
N GLU A 159 -24.98 -1.10 -19.33
CA GLU A 159 -25.80 -0.19 -20.15
C GLU A 159 -27.02 0.38 -19.41
N ARG A 160 -27.49 -0.28 -18.34
CA ARG A 160 -28.61 0.23 -17.52
C ARG A 160 -28.23 1.48 -16.73
N ASN A 161 -26.99 1.56 -16.26
CA ASN A 161 -26.50 2.68 -15.47
C ASN A 161 -25.80 3.73 -16.34
N PHE A 162 -25.07 3.29 -17.37
CA PHE A 162 -24.29 4.14 -18.27
C PHE A 162 -24.57 3.78 -19.73
N ASP A 163 -25.60 4.40 -20.30
CA ASP A 163 -25.90 4.26 -21.72
C ASP A 163 -24.79 4.84 -22.62
N ARG A 164 -24.85 4.53 -23.92
CA ARG A 164 -23.86 5.00 -24.92
C ARG A 164 -23.76 6.52 -25.01
N ILE A 165 -24.83 7.25 -24.73
CA ILE A 165 -24.84 8.73 -24.79
C ILE A 165 -24.06 9.29 -23.60
N ARG A 166 -24.30 8.78 -22.39
CA ARG A 166 -23.57 9.10 -21.17
C ARG A 166 -22.10 8.76 -21.30
N LEU A 167 -21.76 7.57 -21.82
CA LEU A 167 -20.38 7.17 -22.06
C LEU A 167 -19.68 8.13 -23.04
N LYS A 168 -20.33 8.53 -24.13
CA LYS A 168 -19.78 9.56 -25.05
C LYS A 168 -19.60 10.92 -24.37
N ALA A 169 -20.54 11.33 -23.51
CA ALA A 169 -20.44 12.58 -22.76
C ALA A 169 -19.29 12.56 -21.74
N PHE A 170 -19.08 11.42 -21.07
CA PHE A 170 -17.97 11.21 -20.15
C PHE A 170 -16.64 11.13 -20.89
N ALA A 171 -16.57 10.44 -22.03
CA ALA A 171 -15.38 10.37 -22.87
C ALA A 171 -14.88 11.78 -23.22
N LYS A 172 -15.77 12.71 -23.59
CA LYS A 172 -15.40 14.12 -23.83
C LYS A 172 -14.71 14.84 -22.65
N LYS A 173 -14.93 14.38 -21.42
CA LYS A 173 -14.42 15.01 -20.19
C LYS A 173 -13.28 14.25 -19.53
N LEU A 174 -13.22 12.94 -19.73
CA LEU A 174 -12.36 12.01 -19.01
C LEU A 174 -11.35 11.31 -19.95
N SER A 175 -11.46 11.48 -21.26
CA SER A 175 -10.50 10.90 -22.22
C SER A 175 -9.09 11.44 -21.98
N GLY A 176 -8.09 10.58 -22.15
CA GLY A 176 -6.68 10.90 -21.93
C GLY A 176 -6.19 10.43 -20.55
N HIS A 177 -7.10 10.04 -19.67
CA HIS A 177 -6.75 9.32 -18.45
C HIS A 177 -6.84 7.81 -18.70
N CYS A 178 -5.71 7.12 -18.56
CA CYS A 178 -5.55 5.70 -18.92
C CYS A 178 -6.59 4.75 -18.33
N LEU A 179 -7.06 4.98 -17.10
CA LEU A 179 -8.14 4.20 -16.49
C LEU A 179 -9.44 4.29 -17.30
N TYR A 180 -9.86 5.49 -17.68
CA TYR A 180 -11.15 5.70 -18.34
C TYR A 180 -11.09 5.30 -19.80
N ASP A 181 -9.97 5.58 -20.48
CA ASP A 181 -9.75 5.12 -21.86
C ASP A 181 -9.85 3.60 -21.97
N PHE A 182 -9.31 2.85 -20.99
CA PHE A 182 -9.48 1.41 -20.89
C PHE A 182 -10.95 0.99 -20.78
N TRP A 183 -11.71 1.61 -19.87
CA TRP A 183 -13.13 1.26 -19.71
C TRP A 183 -13.98 1.71 -20.89
N PHE A 184 -13.69 2.84 -21.53
CA PHE A 184 -14.41 3.27 -22.73
C PHE A 184 -14.19 2.31 -23.90
N GLU A 185 -12.94 1.84 -24.11
CA GLU A 185 -12.66 0.82 -25.12
C GLU A 185 -13.38 -0.50 -24.78
N LEU A 186 -13.37 -0.92 -23.52
CA LEU A 186 -13.99 -2.18 -23.07
C LEU A 186 -15.53 -2.16 -23.14
N LEU A 187 -16.15 -1.00 -22.87
CA LEU A 187 -17.61 -0.83 -22.83
C LEU A 187 -18.21 -0.44 -24.19
N GLU A 188 -17.40 -0.27 -25.23
CA GLU A 188 -17.88 0.18 -26.55
C GLU A 188 -18.82 -0.84 -27.21
N ASN A 189 -18.45 -2.13 -27.16
CA ASN A 189 -19.24 -3.23 -27.73
C ASN A 189 -18.89 -4.59 -27.12
N ALA A 190 -19.72 -5.60 -27.38
CA ALA A 190 -19.54 -6.96 -26.83
C ALA A 190 -18.23 -7.64 -27.26
N HIS A 191 -17.72 -7.35 -28.47
CA HIS A 191 -16.48 -7.94 -29.00
C HIS A 191 -15.22 -7.25 -28.48
N ALA A 192 -15.35 -6.09 -27.84
CA ALA A 192 -14.22 -5.32 -27.32
C ALA A 192 -13.48 -6.07 -26.20
N TRP A 193 -14.20 -6.87 -25.42
CA TRP A 193 -13.64 -7.71 -24.37
C TRP A 193 -12.65 -8.73 -24.94
N GLU A 194 -13.08 -9.50 -25.93
CA GLU A 194 -12.23 -10.46 -26.60
C GLU A 194 -11.05 -9.75 -27.27
N LYS A 195 -11.29 -8.65 -27.99
CA LYS A 195 -10.21 -7.88 -28.62
C LYS A 195 -9.21 -7.30 -27.62
N MET A 196 -9.63 -6.96 -26.40
CA MET A 196 -8.77 -6.35 -25.38
C MET A 196 -7.85 -7.38 -24.71
N PHE A 197 -8.38 -8.57 -24.42
CA PHE A 197 -7.72 -9.58 -23.59
C PHE A 197 -7.16 -10.76 -24.40
N ASN A 198 -7.76 -11.08 -25.55
CA ASN A 198 -7.33 -12.17 -26.42
C ASN A 198 -6.24 -11.66 -27.37
N SER A 199 -4.99 -11.68 -26.91
CA SER A 199 -3.84 -11.47 -27.78
C SER A 199 -2.79 -12.55 -27.52
N ASP A 200 -2.40 -13.27 -28.57
CA ASP A 200 -1.31 -14.26 -28.54
C ASP A 200 0.07 -13.61 -28.28
N ASN A 201 0.11 -12.28 -28.22
CA ASN A 201 1.32 -11.51 -27.95
C ASN A 201 1.73 -11.60 -26.48
N LEU A 202 3.04 -11.71 -26.25
CA LEU A 202 3.68 -11.63 -24.94
C LEU A 202 3.35 -10.32 -24.20
N ALA A 203 3.28 -9.21 -24.93
CA ALA A 203 2.93 -7.91 -24.39
C ALA A 203 1.43 -7.64 -24.59
N PRO A 204 0.70 -7.24 -23.53
CA PRO A 204 -0.69 -6.84 -23.69
C PRO A 204 -0.78 -5.49 -24.44
N LYS A 205 -1.97 -5.16 -24.93
CA LYS A 205 -2.23 -3.86 -25.55
C LYS A 205 -1.80 -2.69 -24.66
N GLN A 206 -1.43 -1.58 -25.29
CA GLN A 206 -0.98 -0.38 -24.58
C GLN A 206 -2.06 0.15 -23.61
N THR A 207 -3.33 0.21 -24.03
CA THR A 207 -4.44 0.67 -23.18
C THR A 207 -4.55 -0.15 -21.90
N LEU A 208 -4.56 -1.48 -22.02
CA LEU A 208 -4.57 -2.43 -20.89
C LEU A 208 -3.32 -2.24 -20.02
N SER A 209 -2.15 -2.17 -20.64
CA SER A 209 -0.88 -2.01 -19.92
C SER A 209 -0.83 -0.76 -19.06
N LEU A 210 -1.31 0.36 -19.60
CA LEU A 210 -1.37 1.64 -18.89
C LEU A 210 -2.37 1.61 -17.74
N ALA A 211 -3.56 1.05 -17.95
CA ALA A 211 -4.57 0.88 -16.90
C ALA A 211 -4.08 -0.06 -15.79
N PHE A 212 -3.42 -1.15 -16.15
CA PHE A 212 -2.85 -2.07 -15.16
C PHE A 212 -1.71 -1.43 -14.37
N GLN A 213 -0.80 -0.71 -15.05
CA GLN A 213 0.23 0.06 -14.36
C GLN A 213 -0.38 1.10 -13.41
N PHE A 214 -1.41 1.82 -13.84
CA PHE A 214 -2.12 2.78 -12.99
C PHE A 214 -2.70 2.10 -11.75
N ALA A 215 -3.41 0.98 -11.94
CA ALA A 215 -4.02 0.21 -10.87
C ALA A 215 -2.98 -0.25 -9.83
N ILE A 216 -1.85 -0.77 -10.30
CA ILE A 216 -0.75 -1.21 -9.46
C ILE A 216 -0.12 -0.04 -8.69
N VAL A 217 0.23 1.04 -9.40
CA VAL A 217 0.98 2.17 -8.82
C VAL A 217 0.15 2.95 -7.79
N HIS A 218 -1.18 2.93 -7.93
CA HIS A 218 -2.10 3.66 -7.07
C HIS A 218 -2.94 2.75 -6.16
N GLY A 219 -2.64 1.46 -6.10
CA GLY A 219 -3.23 0.58 -5.10
C GLY A 219 -4.67 0.15 -5.34
N TYR A 220 -5.17 0.16 -6.57
CA TYR A 220 -6.52 -0.30 -6.90
C TYR A 220 -6.58 -1.82 -7.02
N TYR A 221 -6.64 -2.49 -5.87
CA TYR A 221 -6.60 -3.95 -5.75
C TYR A 221 -7.63 -4.67 -6.63
N GLU A 222 -8.88 -4.22 -6.61
CA GLU A 222 -9.97 -4.83 -7.37
C GLU A 222 -9.70 -4.78 -8.87
N LEU A 223 -9.19 -3.67 -9.37
CA LEU A 223 -8.83 -3.50 -10.77
C LEU A 223 -7.60 -4.32 -11.13
N VAL A 224 -6.62 -4.42 -10.24
CA VAL A 224 -5.47 -5.31 -10.41
C VAL A 224 -5.93 -6.76 -10.54
N THR A 225 -6.76 -7.25 -9.62
CA THR A 225 -7.30 -8.61 -9.65
C THR A 225 -8.17 -8.86 -10.88
N PHE A 226 -9.02 -7.89 -11.24
CA PHE A 226 -9.84 -7.97 -12.44
C PHE A 226 -8.98 -8.13 -13.70
N ILE A 227 -8.02 -7.24 -13.93
CA ILE A 227 -7.15 -7.33 -15.13
C ILE A 227 -6.32 -8.62 -15.08
N TRP A 228 -5.71 -8.94 -13.92
CA TRP A 228 -4.88 -10.13 -13.74
C TRP A 228 -5.60 -11.40 -14.17
N ASN A 229 -6.86 -11.56 -13.77
CA ASN A 229 -7.65 -12.75 -14.07
C ASN A 229 -8.07 -12.85 -15.55
N ASN A 230 -8.00 -11.77 -16.32
CA ASN A 230 -8.38 -11.73 -17.72
C ASN A 230 -7.19 -11.74 -18.70
N ILE A 231 -5.94 -11.69 -18.23
CA ILE A 231 -4.73 -11.77 -19.07
C ILE A 231 -4.04 -13.14 -18.95
N THR A 232 -3.21 -13.47 -19.95
CA THR A 232 -2.46 -14.74 -20.01
C THR A 232 -1.27 -14.77 -19.05
N ASP A 233 -0.78 -15.96 -18.68
CA ASP A 233 0.38 -16.12 -17.78
C ASP A 233 1.66 -15.42 -18.29
N PRO A 234 2.03 -15.48 -19.58
CA PRO A 234 3.18 -14.73 -20.08
C PRO A 234 3.02 -13.21 -19.92
N GLN A 235 1.80 -12.69 -20.13
CA GLN A 235 1.50 -11.27 -19.92
C GLN A 235 1.59 -10.90 -18.45
N ARG A 236 1.07 -11.75 -17.54
CA ARG A 236 1.15 -11.59 -16.08
C ARG A 236 2.60 -11.46 -15.62
N GLU A 237 3.48 -12.35 -16.08
CA GLU A 237 4.91 -12.29 -15.76
C GLU A 237 5.53 -11.00 -16.29
N PHE A 238 5.34 -10.70 -17.58
CA PHE A 238 5.95 -9.55 -18.25
C PHE A 238 5.59 -8.23 -17.57
N ILE A 239 4.29 -7.93 -17.46
CA ILE A 239 3.85 -6.65 -16.92
C ILE A 239 4.00 -6.60 -15.39
N GLY A 240 3.79 -7.73 -14.69
CA GLY A 240 3.91 -7.80 -13.25
C GLY A 240 5.34 -7.58 -12.78
N LEU A 241 6.33 -8.23 -13.39
CA LEU A 241 7.75 -8.00 -13.06
C LEU A 241 8.20 -6.58 -13.42
N LEU A 242 7.73 -6.03 -14.54
CA LEU A 242 8.05 -4.66 -14.95
C LEU A 242 7.57 -3.63 -13.91
N GLN A 243 6.37 -3.81 -13.36
CA GLN A 243 5.81 -2.90 -12.37
C GLN A 243 6.27 -3.21 -10.93
N TRP A 244 6.73 -4.44 -10.65
CA TRP A 244 7.12 -4.87 -9.30
C TRP A 244 8.11 -3.92 -8.63
N ARG A 245 9.12 -3.45 -9.37
CA ARG A 245 10.07 -2.46 -8.85
C ARG A 245 9.35 -1.22 -8.33
N LYS A 246 8.40 -0.66 -9.09
CA LYS A 246 7.64 0.52 -8.66
C LYS A 246 6.78 0.24 -7.43
N VAL A 247 6.22 -0.97 -7.32
CA VAL A 247 5.49 -1.42 -6.13
C VAL A 247 6.39 -1.42 -4.92
N CYS A 248 7.58 -2.03 -4.98
CA CYS A 248 8.53 -2.03 -3.85
C CYS A 248 8.96 -0.60 -3.44
N PHE A 249 9.12 0.31 -4.41
CA PHE A 249 9.50 1.70 -4.12
C PHE A 249 8.37 2.50 -3.49
N LYS A 250 7.13 2.28 -3.92
CA LYS A 250 5.94 3.06 -3.52
C LYS A 250 5.05 2.35 -2.50
N ALA A 251 5.45 1.16 -2.04
CA ALA A 251 4.72 0.21 -1.19
C ALA A 251 3.88 0.89 -0.10
N ARG A 252 2.67 1.31 -0.45
CA ARG A 252 1.67 1.95 0.44
C ARG A 252 0.42 1.09 0.54
N ASP A 253 0.06 0.42 -0.54
CA ASP A 253 -1.13 -0.42 -0.62
C ASP A 253 -0.79 -1.90 -0.40
N ARG A 254 -1.12 -2.38 0.80
CA ARG A 254 -0.80 -3.72 1.32
C ARG A 254 -1.37 -4.84 0.44
N GLU A 255 -2.62 -4.70 0.02
CA GLU A 255 -3.34 -5.73 -0.75
C GLU A 255 -2.73 -5.94 -2.14
N VAL A 256 -2.40 -4.85 -2.85
CA VAL A 256 -1.73 -4.94 -4.16
C VAL A 256 -0.35 -5.55 -4.02
N LEU A 257 0.44 -5.11 -3.03
CA LEU A 257 1.76 -5.66 -2.77
C LEU A 257 1.67 -7.17 -2.47
N HIS A 258 0.80 -7.57 -1.55
CA HIS A 258 0.64 -8.97 -1.15
C HIS A 258 0.18 -9.84 -2.31
N PHE A 259 -0.86 -9.42 -3.03
CA PHE A 259 -1.38 -10.14 -4.19
C PHE A 259 -0.32 -10.33 -5.28
N LEU A 260 0.37 -9.26 -5.68
CA LEU A 260 1.41 -9.37 -6.69
C LEU A 260 2.60 -10.18 -6.20
N CYS A 261 2.97 -10.06 -4.92
CA CYS A 261 4.05 -10.83 -4.33
C CYS A 261 3.78 -12.33 -4.45
N GLU A 262 2.63 -12.79 -3.98
CA GLU A 262 2.23 -14.21 -4.02
C GLU A 262 2.23 -14.73 -5.47
N ARG A 263 1.53 -14.01 -6.36
CA ARG A 263 1.36 -14.44 -7.75
C ARG A 263 2.67 -14.39 -8.57
N LEU A 264 3.50 -13.38 -8.38
CA LEU A 264 4.78 -13.32 -9.08
C LEU A 264 5.80 -14.27 -8.48
N CYS A 265 5.74 -14.58 -7.18
CA CYS A 265 6.59 -15.61 -6.59
C CYS A 265 6.26 -17.00 -7.11
N THR A 266 5.00 -17.30 -7.40
CA THR A 266 4.63 -18.58 -8.02
C THR A 266 5.20 -18.71 -9.43
N ILE A 267 5.29 -17.60 -10.18
CA ILE A 267 5.82 -17.57 -11.54
C ILE A 267 7.36 -17.58 -11.54
N ASN A 268 7.98 -16.61 -10.87
CA ASN A 268 9.43 -16.38 -10.94
C ASN A 268 10.02 -15.78 -9.64
N ALA A 269 10.11 -16.61 -8.60
CA ALA A 269 10.65 -16.20 -7.30
C ALA A 269 12.08 -15.63 -7.35
N LYS A 270 12.95 -16.17 -8.21
CA LYS A 270 14.37 -15.74 -8.29
C LYS A 270 14.50 -14.32 -8.82
N SER A 271 13.83 -14.01 -9.95
CA SER A 271 13.82 -12.66 -10.52
C SER A 271 13.19 -11.67 -9.54
N LEU A 272 12.10 -12.06 -8.89
CA LEU A 272 11.42 -11.22 -7.90
C LEU A 272 12.33 -10.89 -6.71
N ALA A 273 13.03 -11.89 -6.15
CA ALA A 273 13.98 -11.70 -5.06
C ALA A 273 15.07 -10.70 -5.43
N ARG A 274 15.66 -10.82 -6.63
CA ARG A 274 16.72 -9.91 -7.10
C ARG A 274 16.23 -8.46 -7.25
N ILE A 275 15.05 -8.25 -7.82
CA ILE A 275 14.49 -6.89 -7.98
C ILE A 275 14.17 -6.29 -6.61
N THR A 276 13.58 -7.09 -5.72
CA THR A 276 13.23 -6.68 -4.36
C THR A 276 14.48 -6.32 -3.56
N TRP A 277 15.52 -7.15 -3.62
CA TRP A 277 16.80 -6.94 -2.95
C TRP A 277 17.44 -5.60 -3.28
N ASN A 278 17.50 -5.23 -4.56
CA ASN A 278 18.07 -3.94 -4.96
C ASN A 278 17.37 -2.76 -4.28
N THR A 279 16.03 -2.82 -4.19
CA THR A 279 15.23 -1.76 -3.55
C THR A 279 15.33 -1.81 -2.02
N PHE A 280 15.29 -3.00 -1.46
CA PHE A 280 15.37 -3.26 -0.02
C PHE A 280 16.72 -2.83 0.53
N TYR A 281 17.81 -3.30 -0.07
CA TYR A 281 19.17 -3.01 0.38
C TYR A 281 19.54 -1.54 0.16
N GLN A 282 19.07 -0.90 -0.92
CA GLN A 282 19.21 0.55 -1.07
C GLN A 282 18.49 1.33 0.05
N THR A 283 17.29 0.89 0.43
CA THR A 283 16.54 1.50 1.55
C THR A 283 17.28 1.29 2.87
N LEU A 284 17.84 0.10 3.09
CA LEU A 284 18.71 -0.19 4.24
C LEU A 284 19.90 0.77 4.27
N GLN A 285 20.67 0.87 3.18
CA GLN A 285 21.84 1.77 3.11
C GLN A 285 21.49 3.22 3.43
N ASN A 286 20.36 3.72 2.93
CA ASN A 286 19.90 5.07 3.25
C ASN A 286 19.55 5.22 4.74
N SER A 287 18.97 4.18 5.36
CA SER A 287 18.67 4.18 6.80
C SER A 287 19.91 4.04 7.70
N LEU A 288 21.05 3.62 7.15
CA LEU A 288 22.33 3.56 7.88
C LEU A 288 23.01 4.94 7.98
N GLN A 289 22.55 5.94 7.23
CA GLN A 289 23.10 7.31 7.26
C GLN A 289 22.63 8.06 8.52
N GLU A 290 23.41 9.06 8.98
CA GLU A 290 23.21 9.71 10.29
C GLU A 290 21.97 10.61 10.41
N ASP A 291 21.25 10.88 9.32
CA ASP A 291 20.07 11.75 9.37
C ASP A 291 18.84 10.99 9.90
N ASN A 292 18.41 11.37 11.12
CA ASN A 292 17.34 10.71 11.88
C ASN A 292 16.01 10.60 11.12
N ARG A 293 15.68 11.54 10.22
CA ARG A 293 14.42 11.47 9.46
C ARG A 293 14.43 10.36 8.41
N PHE A 294 15.54 10.21 7.67
CA PHE A 294 15.69 9.15 6.68
C PHE A 294 15.77 7.77 7.32
N ARG A 295 16.27 7.70 8.55
CA ARG A 295 16.33 6.47 9.34
C ARG A 295 14.94 5.96 9.71
N GLU A 296 14.09 6.80 10.30
CA GLU A 296 12.74 6.40 10.71
C GLU A 296 11.90 5.97 9.50
N ASP A 297 11.90 6.75 8.41
CA ASP A 297 11.15 6.41 7.20
C ASP A 297 11.68 5.14 6.53
N GLY A 298 13.01 4.95 6.52
CA GLY A 298 13.66 3.75 6.03
C GLY A 298 13.25 2.51 6.82
N MET A 299 13.25 2.58 8.16
CA MET A 299 12.82 1.47 9.01
C MET A 299 11.35 1.08 8.76
N HIS A 300 10.45 2.07 8.70
CA HIS A 300 9.04 1.80 8.43
C HIS A 300 8.84 1.11 7.08
N LYS A 301 9.58 1.55 6.05
CA LYS A 301 9.51 0.94 4.73
C LYS A 301 10.04 -0.50 4.70
N LEU A 302 11.15 -0.76 5.40
CA LEU A 302 11.73 -2.11 5.51
C LEU A 302 10.77 -3.05 6.26
N ALA A 303 10.21 -2.60 7.38
CA ALA A 303 9.20 -3.35 8.13
C ALA A 303 7.97 -3.64 7.26
N PHE A 304 7.44 -2.63 6.56
CA PHE A 304 6.31 -2.80 5.65
C PHE A 304 6.58 -3.85 4.57
N LEU A 305 7.76 -3.83 3.94
CA LEU A 305 8.11 -4.83 2.94
C LEU A 305 8.19 -6.23 3.54
N LEU A 306 8.80 -6.40 4.72
CA LEU A 306 8.91 -7.70 5.37
C LEU A 306 7.54 -8.25 5.77
N GLU A 307 6.69 -7.41 6.37
CA GLU A 307 5.32 -7.77 6.79
C GLU A 307 4.44 -8.23 5.61
N ASN A 308 4.54 -7.56 4.46
CA ASN A 308 3.59 -7.71 3.37
C ASN A 308 4.10 -8.58 2.20
N THR A 309 5.36 -9.03 2.25
CA THR A 309 5.90 -9.99 1.28
C THR A 309 5.69 -11.43 1.75
N CYS A 310 5.48 -12.34 0.79
CA CYS A 310 5.27 -13.75 1.07
C CYS A 310 6.50 -14.40 1.71
N PRO A 311 6.35 -15.46 2.52
CA PRO A 311 7.47 -16.14 3.19
C PRO A 311 8.58 -16.56 2.23
N ARG A 312 8.22 -17.05 1.04
CA ARG A 312 9.18 -17.48 0.01
C ARG A 312 10.06 -16.32 -0.47
N LEU A 313 9.49 -15.15 -0.74
CA LEU A 313 10.25 -13.97 -1.14
C LEU A 313 11.11 -13.47 0.01
N ARG A 314 10.51 -13.37 1.20
CA ARG A 314 11.16 -12.86 2.42
C ARG A 314 12.40 -13.67 2.76
N SER A 315 12.27 -14.99 2.80
CA SER A 315 13.36 -15.94 3.06
C SER A 315 14.46 -15.81 2.00
N SER A 316 14.09 -15.80 0.71
CA SER A 316 15.05 -15.67 -0.40
C SER A 316 15.80 -14.34 -0.37
N MET A 317 15.09 -13.25 -0.05
CA MET A 317 15.63 -11.89 0.02
C MET A 317 16.60 -11.72 1.20
N LEU A 318 16.24 -12.18 2.39
CA LEU A 318 17.08 -12.05 3.59
C LEU A 318 18.34 -12.92 3.52
N SER A 319 18.31 -14.03 2.77
CA SER A 319 19.50 -14.86 2.53
C SER A 319 20.45 -14.33 1.45
N MET A 320 20.08 -13.28 0.71
CA MET A 320 20.90 -12.78 -0.40
C MET A 320 22.28 -12.30 0.09
N GLU A 321 23.27 -12.54 -0.77
CA GLU A 321 24.66 -12.15 -0.54
C GLU A 321 25.22 -12.63 0.82
N ASN A 322 24.86 -13.85 1.23
CA ASN A 322 25.23 -14.46 2.52
C ASN A 322 24.74 -13.65 3.73
N TYR A 323 23.43 -13.38 3.78
CA TYR A 323 22.79 -12.63 4.87
C TYR A 323 23.34 -11.22 5.04
N ARG A 324 23.67 -10.55 3.92
CA ARG A 324 24.33 -9.24 3.94
C ARG A 324 23.55 -8.16 4.68
N ALA A 325 22.22 -8.12 4.51
CA ALA A 325 21.38 -7.13 5.19
C ALA A 325 21.45 -7.26 6.71
N VAL A 326 21.44 -8.50 7.21
CA VAL A 326 21.50 -8.80 8.65
C VAL A 326 22.88 -8.52 9.23
N THR A 327 23.92 -8.94 8.52
CA THR A 327 25.32 -8.73 8.93
C THR A 327 25.72 -7.26 8.90
N ASP A 328 25.23 -6.46 7.95
CA ASP A 328 25.46 -5.02 7.94
C ASP A 328 24.72 -4.30 9.07
N ALA A 329 23.45 -4.65 9.34
CA ALA A 329 22.73 -4.10 10.49
C ALA A 329 23.48 -4.37 11.82
N PHE A 330 24.10 -5.55 11.95
CA PHE A 330 25.00 -5.87 13.07
C PHE A 330 26.28 -5.02 13.03
N ARG A 331 26.99 -4.98 11.89
CA ARG A 331 28.27 -4.28 11.71
C ARG A 331 28.20 -2.78 12.01
N TYR A 332 27.07 -2.14 11.69
CA TYR A 332 26.81 -0.72 11.93
C TYR A 332 26.05 -0.45 13.23
N ASN A 333 25.95 -1.42 14.15
CA ASN A 333 25.28 -1.30 15.46
C ASN A 333 23.80 -0.85 15.39
N GLN A 334 23.09 -1.18 14.32
CA GLN A 334 21.67 -0.86 14.14
C GLN A 334 20.80 -1.86 14.89
N THR A 335 20.67 -1.68 16.19
CA THR A 335 20.00 -2.67 17.08
C THR A 335 18.55 -2.93 16.68
N GLU A 336 17.80 -1.91 16.29
CA GLU A 336 16.38 -2.03 15.91
C GLU A 336 16.18 -2.77 14.58
N LEU A 337 16.92 -2.37 13.54
CA LEU A 337 16.91 -3.06 12.24
C LEU A 337 17.40 -4.51 12.36
N PHE A 338 18.42 -4.74 13.18
CA PHE A 338 18.92 -6.07 13.43
C PHE A 338 17.84 -6.95 14.07
N ALA A 339 17.18 -6.47 15.14
CA ALA A 339 16.08 -7.19 15.77
C ALA A 339 14.94 -7.46 14.79
N LEU A 340 14.52 -6.44 14.03
CA LEU A 340 13.49 -6.56 13.00
C LEU A 340 13.80 -7.70 12.03
N PHE A 341 15.02 -7.76 11.48
CA PHE A 341 15.37 -8.81 10.52
C PHE A 341 15.35 -10.21 11.14
N LEU A 342 15.79 -10.35 12.38
CA LEU A 342 15.77 -11.65 13.08
C LEU A 342 14.35 -12.17 13.34
N ASP A 343 13.36 -11.28 13.47
CA ASP A 343 11.96 -11.70 13.65
C ASP A 343 11.41 -12.44 12.43
N TYR A 344 12.01 -12.19 11.26
CA TYR A 344 11.56 -12.68 9.95
C TYR A 344 12.45 -13.78 9.35
N LEU A 345 13.49 -14.23 10.05
CA LEU A 345 14.31 -15.36 9.63
C LEU A 345 13.70 -16.69 10.08
N GLU A 346 13.74 -17.68 9.19
CA GLU A 346 13.39 -19.06 9.54
C GLU A 346 14.45 -19.68 10.46
N PRO A 347 14.12 -20.74 11.25
CA PRO A 347 15.05 -21.35 12.21
C PRO A 347 16.40 -21.75 11.61
N GLU A 348 16.40 -22.35 10.41
CA GLU A 348 17.63 -22.73 9.70
C GLU A 348 18.47 -21.51 9.30
N GLN A 349 17.81 -20.44 8.85
CA GLN A 349 18.47 -19.20 8.47
C GLN A 349 19.08 -18.49 9.68
N LEU A 350 18.45 -18.57 10.86
CA LEU A 350 18.99 -18.06 12.12
C LEU A 350 20.30 -18.76 12.51
N GLN A 351 20.43 -20.06 12.24
CA GLN A 351 21.67 -20.79 12.50
C GLN A 351 22.79 -20.33 11.56
N LEU A 352 22.54 -20.28 10.25
CA LEU A 352 23.52 -19.86 9.25
C LEU A 352 23.93 -18.37 9.41
N THR A 353 22.98 -17.52 9.79
CA THR A 353 23.25 -16.10 10.08
C THR A 353 24.17 -15.95 11.28
N ARG A 354 24.02 -16.81 12.30
CA ARG A 354 24.89 -16.80 13.49
C ARG A 354 26.34 -17.10 13.12
N GLU A 355 26.60 -18.11 12.30
CA GLU A 355 27.97 -18.42 11.85
C GLU A 355 28.63 -17.23 11.15
N CYS A 356 27.86 -16.45 10.40
CA CYS A 356 28.33 -15.25 9.73
C CYS A 356 28.62 -14.11 10.72
N ILE A 357 27.78 -13.94 11.75
CA ILE A 357 27.92 -12.92 12.79
C ILE A 357 29.05 -13.26 13.76
N ASP A 358 29.25 -14.52 14.13
CA ASP A 358 30.33 -14.98 15.01
C ASP A 358 31.70 -14.53 14.46
N ARG A 359 31.92 -14.71 13.14
CA ARG A 359 33.13 -14.25 12.45
C ARG A 359 33.35 -12.73 12.53
N ILE A 360 32.28 -11.93 12.60
CA ILE A 360 32.33 -10.47 12.72
C ILE A 360 32.54 -10.05 14.17
N TYR A 361 31.84 -10.70 15.11
CA TYR A 361 31.89 -10.44 16.54
C TYR A 361 33.29 -10.71 17.11
N ASP A 362 33.94 -11.80 16.70
CA ASP A 362 35.30 -12.14 17.12
C ASP A 362 36.31 -11.03 16.79
N ARG A 363 36.04 -10.24 15.74
CA ARG A 363 36.86 -9.11 15.31
C ARG A 363 36.48 -7.77 15.96
N LYS A 364 35.27 -7.62 16.52
CA LYS A 364 34.73 -6.37 17.10
C LYS A 364 33.96 -6.63 18.40
N LYS A 365 34.68 -6.66 19.52
CA LYS A 365 34.13 -6.83 20.87
C LYS A 365 33.74 -5.49 21.52
N SER A 366 32.69 -4.83 21.02
CA SER A 366 32.10 -3.64 21.65
C SER A 366 30.93 -4.02 22.57
N GLU A 367 30.51 -3.10 23.45
CA GLU A 367 29.34 -3.32 24.30
C GLU A 367 28.04 -3.40 23.48
N ALA A 368 27.93 -2.61 22.41
CA ALA A 368 26.81 -2.66 21.48
C ALA A 368 26.72 -4.02 20.75
N SER A 369 27.86 -4.56 20.28
CA SER A 369 27.88 -5.86 19.61
C SER A 369 27.53 -7.00 20.57
N ARG A 370 27.94 -6.92 21.84
CA ARG A 370 27.49 -7.86 22.90
C ARG A 370 25.98 -7.83 23.11
N LYS A 371 25.35 -6.64 23.11
CA LYS A 371 23.90 -6.50 23.27
C LYS A 371 23.15 -7.12 22.09
N GLN A 372 23.55 -6.83 20.86
CA GLN A 372 22.95 -7.42 19.66
C GLN A 372 23.15 -8.95 19.61
N PHE A 373 24.32 -9.44 20.00
CA PHE A 373 24.58 -10.87 20.08
C PHE A 373 23.64 -11.59 21.06
N ARG A 374 23.35 -10.98 22.22
CA ARG A 374 22.34 -11.51 23.16
C ARG A 374 20.94 -11.55 22.56
N ILE A 375 20.56 -10.60 21.71
CA ILE A 375 19.26 -10.60 21.01
C ILE A 375 19.18 -11.81 20.08
N LEU A 376 20.22 -12.07 19.29
CA LEU A 376 20.30 -13.24 18.41
C LEU A 376 20.15 -14.56 19.19
N LEU A 377 20.90 -14.72 20.28
CA LEU A 377 20.83 -15.93 21.12
C LEU A 377 19.43 -16.13 21.72
N ARG A 378 18.80 -15.06 22.20
CA ARG A 378 17.42 -15.12 22.73
C ARG A 378 16.42 -15.55 21.65
N ARG A 379 16.55 -15.01 20.43
CA ARG A 379 15.66 -15.40 19.33
C ARG A 379 15.83 -16.87 18.96
N GLN A 380 17.05 -17.40 18.93
CA GLN A 380 17.26 -18.84 18.73
C GLN A 380 16.57 -19.69 19.79
N GLN A 381 16.61 -19.27 21.06
CA GLN A 381 15.94 -19.98 22.16
C GLN A 381 14.41 -19.97 22.08
N THR A 382 13.79 -19.09 21.28
CA THR A 382 12.32 -19.09 21.09
C THR A 382 11.81 -20.16 20.12
N PHE A 383 12.72 -20.88 19.43
CA PHE A 383 12.39 -21.95 18.48
C PHE A 383 12.87 -23.33 18.91
N VAL A 384 13.52 -23.43 20.08
CA VAL A 384 13.86 -24.67 20.78
C VAL A 384 12.76 -24.95 21.78
#